data_AF-A0A3Q7HB12-F1
#
_entry.id   AF-A0A3Q7HB12-F1
#
_cell.length_a   1.000
_cell.length_b   1.000
_cell.length_c   1.000
_cell.angle_alpha   90.00
_cell.angle_beta   90.00
_cell.angle_gamma   90.00
#
_symmetry.space_group_name_H-M   'P 1'
#
loop_
_entity.id
_entity.type
_entity.pdbx_description
1 polymer ?
#
loop_
_entity_poly.entity_id
_entity_poly.type
_entity_poly.pdbx_seq_one_letter_code
_entity_poly.pdbx_strand_id
1 'polypeptide(L)'
;MHHTAEPPPQQPSTAQTLDQINKLLSHLLPFSLSIKSFTSRWQVLRSKLATVKSLLTEISDSPHWSENELLPTLLPNLLSTLVRVQTLCEECSDPEKTPGKLLMQSDLDMASGWLSKQIHHLDLLCRSGVLRQSTAIVLSHPSSNSTKDDLVLYIRDVFTRIQIGGVEFKRKALESLIQLLSEDEKSAGLVAKEGQVGYLINLLDLNTDPSIREQAVLAVSMLVSMSEQARKCVFEEGALGPLLRIIESGSVTMKERAVLAVECITNDPENAWAISAYGGVSVLLDLCKSGSIAAQLHGVGAIKNVSTNEDVRIALAEEGAIPVLLQLMVSGKPSAQEKAANCIAILASSGEYYRDLLIQEKGLQRLVHLLHESSSSDTLEYVLRPTFTIQLAELIKGSLVKLMESAKPDGLQEVAANALVSLLAVKSNRKELVKDEKSVMKLVQMLDSKNDAVSKKFPVAVVAAIMAGGSQGCRKRLVEAGAYGHLQKLAEAEVVGAKKALQRLSGNRLKSIFTRTWSN
;
A
#
# COMPACT_ATOMS: atom_id res chain seq x y z
N MET A 1 -0.84 -55.97 -44.06
CA MET A 1 0.10 -55.85 -42.93
C MET A 1 -0.24 -54.58 -42.17
N HIS A 2 -1.09 -54.69 -41.15
CA HIS A 2 -1.39 -53.58 -40.26
C HIS A 2 -0.23 -53.44 -39.27
N HIS A 3 0.57 -52.39 -39.42
CA HIS A 3 1.48 -51.97 -38.37
C HIS A 3 0.64 -51.34 -37.25
N THR A 4 0.37 -52.13 -36.22
CA THR A 4 -0.07 -51.63 -34.91
C THR A 4 1.08 -50.83 -34.33
N ALA A 5 0.94 -49.51 -34.28
CA ALA A 5 1.82 -48.66 -33.50
C ALA A 5 1.68 -49.06 -32.02
N GLU A 6 2.79 -49.41 -31.39
CA GLU A 6 2.86 -49.57 -29.94
C GLU A 6 2.37 -48.27 -29.28
N PRO A 7 1.48 -48.35 -28.28
CA PRO A 7 1.12 -47.18 -27.51
C PRO A 7 2.38 -46.62 -26.82
N PRO A 8 2.52 -45.29 -26.69
CA PRO A 8 3.64 -44.70 -25.97
C PRO A 8 3.71 -45.29 -24.56
N PRO A 9 4.91 -45.49 -23.98
CA PRO A 9 5.07 -46.11 -22.67
C PRO A 9 4.23 -45.36 -21.64
N GLN A 10 3.26 -46.06 -21.05
CA GLN A 10 2.40 -45.51 -20.00
C GLN A 10 3.31 -45.06 -18.84
N GLN A 11 3.21 -43.80 -18.44
CA GLN A 11 3.90 -43.31 -17.25
C GLN A 11 3.51 -44.20 -16.05
N PRO A 12 4.48 -44.58 -15.19
CA PRO A 12 4.20 -45.45 -14.07
C PRO A 12 3.14 -44.82 -13.18
N SER A 13 2.16 -45.62 -12.74
CA SER A 13 1.13 -45.13 -11.84
C SER A 13 1.75 -44.63 -10.52
N THR A 14 1.05 -43.75 -9.81
CA THR A 14 1.47 -43.25 -8.49
C THR A 14 1.83 -44.39 -7.54
N ALA A 15 1.05 -45.48 -7.57
CA ALA A 15 1.30 -46.68 -6.78
C ALA A 15 2.56 -47.45 -7.21
N GLN A 16 2.82 -47.56 -8.52
CA GLN A 16 4.05 -48.17 -9.03
C GLN A 16 5.29 -47.37 -8.64
N THR A 17 5.20 -46.04 -8.70
CA THR A 17 6.30 -45.15 -8.29
C THR A 17 6.58 -45.28 -6.79
N LEU A 18 5.54 -45.37 -5.95
CA LEU A 18 5.70 -45.60 -4.52
C LEU A 18 6.35 -46.96 -4.22
N ASP A 19 5.95 -48.01 -4.91
CA ASP A 19 6.55 -49.34 -4.75
C ASP A 19 8.05 -49.34 -5.15
N GLN A 20 8.40 -48.65 -6.24
CA GLN A 20 9.80 -48.46 -6.62
C GLN A 20 10.60 -47.71 -5.55
N ILE A 21 10.04 -46.66 -4.97
CA ILE A 21 10.66 -45.91 -3.87
C ILE A 21 10.87 -46.79 -2.64
N ASN A 22 9.85 -47.57 -2.26
CA ASN A 22 9.94 -48.47 -1.09
C ASN A 22 10.98 -49.58 -1.31
N LYS A 23 11.06 -50.14 -2.51
CA LYS A 23 12.12 -51.10 -2.90
C LYS A 23 13.51 -50.47 -2.87
N LEU A 24 13.64 -49.24 -3.34
CA LEU A 24 14.90 -48.52 -3.30
C LEU A 24 15.32 -48.23 -1.85
N LEU A 25 14.41 -47.76 -1.00
CA LEU A 25 14.69 -47.49 0.42
C LEU A 25 15.04 -48.77 1.19
N SER A 26 14.41 -49.91 0.88
CA SER A 26 14.71 -51.18 1.55
C SER A 26 16.10 -51.72 1.22
N HIS A 27 16.67 -51.35 0.06
CA HIS A 27 18.05 -51.63 -0.29
C HIS A 27 19.03 -50.55 0.23
N LEU A 28 18.68 -49.28 0.05
CA LEU A 28 19.55 -48.14 0.33
C LEU A 28 19.85 -47.99 1.83
N LEU A 29 18.87 -48.21 2.71
CA LEU A 29 19.07 -48.10 4.16
C LEU A 29 20.12 -49.10 4.69
N PRO A 30 20.01 -50.42 4.43
CA PRO A 30 21.07 -51.37 4.75
C PRO A 30 22.39 -51.07 4.06
N PHE A 31 22.38 -50.69 2.76
CA PHE A 31 23.61 -50.42 2.03
C PHE A 31 24.37 -49.23 2.63
N SER A 32 23.67 -48.17 3.02
CA SER A 32 24.31 -47.01 3.66
C SER A 32 24.98 -47.34 5.00
N LEU A 33 24.62 -48.45 5.67
CA LEU A 33 25.27 -48.90 6.92
C LEU A 33 26.61 -49.60 6.67
N SER A 34 26.85 -50.15 5.48
CA SER A 34 28.13 -50.79 5.15
C SER A 34 29.23 -49.78 4.80
N ILE A 35 28.88 -48.51 4.57
CA ILE A 35 29.82 -47.43 4.23
C ILE A 35 30.64 -47.02 5.46
N LYS A 36 31.97 -47.17 5.36
CA LYS A 36 32.93 -46.84 6.43
C LYS A 36 33.51 -45.42 6.33
N SER A 37 33.36 -44.76 5.18
CA SER A 37 33.80 -43.38 4.94
C SER A 37 32.72 -42.37 5.38
N PHE A 38 33.12 -41.13 5.69
CA PHE A 38 32.21 -40.01 6.00
C PHE A 38 31.08 -40.33 7.02
N THR A 39 31.41 -41.08 8.07
CA THR A 39 30.44 -41.71 8.99
C THR A 39 29.41 -40.75 9.58
N SER A 40 29.82 -39.54 10.00
CA SER A 40 28.91 -38.54 10.57
C SER A 40 27.87 -38.03 9.58
N ARG A 41 28.26 -37.76 8.32
CA ARG A 41 27.35 -37.31 7.26
C ARG A 41 26.38 -38.40 6.85
N TRP A 42 26.88 -39.64 6.70
CA TRP A 42 26.03 -40.78 6.42
C TRP A 42 25.05 -41.08 7.56
N GLN A 43 25.40 -40.83 8.82
CA GLN A 43 24.45 -40.91 9.93
C GLN A 43 23.29 -39.91 9.77
N VAL A 44 23.57 -38.66 9.37
CA VAL A 44 22.53 -37.65 9.08
C VAL A 44 21.66 -38.09 7.91
N LEU A 45 22.25 -38.55 6.81
CA LEU A 45 21.50 -39.03 5.65
C LEU A 45 20.62 -40.24 6.00
N ARG A 46 21.13 -41.20 6.78
CA ARG A 46 20.37 -42.36 7.26
C ARG A 46 19.16 -41.97 8.10
N SER A 47 19.34 -41.04 9.04
CA SER A 47 18.23 -40.50 9.83
C SER A 47 17.15 -39.91 8.92
N LYS A 48 17.55 -39.12 7.91
CA LYS A 48 16.62 -38.53 6.94
C LYS A 48 15.92 -39.58 6.08
N LEU A 49 16.65 -40.59 5.58
CA LEU A 49 16.07 -41.70 4.81
C LEU A 49 15.04 -42.49 5.64
N ALA A 50 15.31 -42.70 6.93
CA ALA A 50 14.36 -43.34 7.84
C ALA A 50 13.10 -42.49 8.05
N THR A 51 13.24 -41.17 8.19
CA THR A 51 12.09 -40.24 8.25
C THR A 51 11.28 -40.27 6.96
N VAL A 52 11.92 -40.25 5.78
CA VAL A 52 11.23 -40.40 4.48
C VAL A 52 10.43 -41.69 4.46
N LYS A 53 11.02 -42.82 4.86
CA LYS A 53 10.32 -44.10 4.91
C LYS A 53 9.08 -44.04 5.82
N SER A 54 9.22 -43.45 7.01
CA SER A 54 8.11 -43.29 7.95
C SER A 54 6.96 -42.45 7.37
N LEU A 55 7.28 -41.33 6.73
CA LEU A 55 6.28 -40.44 6.12
C LEU A 55 5.57 -41.12 4.94
N LEU A 56 6.29 -41.89 4.11
CA LEU A 56 5.68 -42.65 3.03
C LEU A 56 4.72 -43.73 3.55
N THR A 57 5.02 -44.36 4.68
CA THR A 57 4.11 -45.30 5.34
C THR A 57 2.84 -44.59 5.81
N GLU A 58 2.97 -43.43 6.46
CA GLU A 58 1.81 -42.62 6.87
C GLU A 58 0.95 -42.17 5.68
N ILE A 59 1.58 -41.81 4.55
CA ILE A 59 0.87 -41.47 3.30
C ILE A 59 0.12 -42.69 2.78
N SER A 60 0.77 -43.86 2.70
CA SER A 60 0.12 -45.08 2.18
C SER A 60 -0.99 -45.62 3.08
N ASP A 61 -0.94 -45.30 4.37
CA ASP A 61 -1.96 -45.67 5.36
C ASP A 61 -3.18 -44.72 5.33
N SER A 62 -3.05 -43.57 4.68
CA SER A 62 -4.13 -42.58 4.57
C SER A 62 -5.18 -43.00 3.52
N PRO A 63 -6.48 -42.79 3.78
CA PRO A 63 -7.54 -43.16 2.83
C PRO A 63 -7.44 -42.30 1.55
N HIS A 64 -7.65 -42.88 0.36
CA HIS A 64 -7.61 -42.16 -0.94
C HIS A 64 -6.25 -41.55 -1.33
N TRP A 65 -5.14 -41.92 -0.68
CA TRP A 65 -3.81 -41.38 -1.03
C TRP A 65 -3.46 -41.55 -2.52
N SER A 66 -3.84 -42.67 -3.15
CA SER A 66 -3.52 -42.94 -4.55
C SER A 66 -4.25 -42.03 -5.53
N GLU A 67 -5.32 -41.38 -5.10
CA GLU A 67 -6.10 -40.40 -5.88
C GLU A 67 -5.55 -38.97 -5.73
N ASN A 68 -4.59 -38.74 -4.82
CA ASN A 68 -4.05 -37.42 -4.57
C ASN A 68 -3.16 -36.92 -5.72
N GLU A 69 -3.52 -35.78 -6.29
CA GLU A 69 -2.89 -35.23 -7.49
C GLU A 69 -1.51 -34.59 -7.27
N LEU A 70 -1.09 -34.37 -6.02
CA LEU A 70 0.25 -33.86 -5.71
C LEU A 70 1.30 -34.98 -5.79
N LEU A 71 0.92 -36.23 -5.51
CA LEU A 71 1.83 -37.37 -5.50
C LEU A 71 2.47 -37.70 -6.87
N PRO A 72 1.76 -37.59 -8.02
CA PRO A 72 2.38 -37.70 -9.35
C PRO A 72 3.54 -36.74 -9.60
N THR A 73 3.61 -35.61 -8.87
CA THR A 73 4.75 -34.68 -8.97
C THR A 73 5.78 -34.95 -7.87
N LEU A 74 5.34 -35.25 -6.64
CA LEU A 74 6.22 -35.41 -5.49
C LEU A 74 7.00 -36.73 -5.51
N LEU A 75 6.35 -37.86 -5.84
CA LEU A 75 6.99 -39.17 -5.80
C LEU A 75 8.10 -39.31 -6.84
N PRO A 76 7.95 -38.90 -8.11
CA PRO A 76 9.05 -38.96 -9.07
C PRO A 76 10.26 -38.09 -8.67
N ASN A 77 10.01 -36.92 -8.08
CA ASN A 77 11.08 -36.05 -7.57
C ASN A 77 11.83 -36.68 -6.38
N LEU A 78 11.10 -37.35 -5.48
CA LEU A 78 11.68 -38.13 -4.41
C LEU A 78 12.49 -39.31 -4.96
N LEU A 79 11.93 -40.07 -5.92
CA LEU A 79 12.61 -41.20 -6.54
C LEU A 79 13.94 -40.76 -7.17
N SER A 80 13.94 -39.68 -7.95
CA SER A 80 15.15 -39.08 -8.51
C SER A 80 16.16 -38.69 -7.44
N THR A 81 15.70 -38.08 -6.34
CA THR A 81 16.57 -37.73 -5.20
C THR A 81 17.20 -38.97 -4.56
N LEU A 82 16.42 -40.04 -4.36
CA LEU A 82 16.90 -41.28 -3.76
C LEU A 82 17.87 -42.03 -4.67
N VAL A 83 17.65 -42.04 -5.98
CA VAL A 83 18.58 -42.61 -6.96
C VAL A 83 19.93 -41.88 -6.89
N ARG A 84 19.93 -40.55 -6.79
CA ARG A 84 21.18 -39.77 -6.61
C ARG A 84 21.89 -40.12 -5.31
N VAL A 85 21.16 -40.31 -4.20
CA VAL A 85 21.74 -40.74 -2.92
C VAL A 85 22.31 -42.16 -3.03
N GLN A 86 21.68 -43.05 -3.80
CA GLN A 86 22.21 -44.38 -4.08
C GLN A 86 23.53 -44.31 -4.84
N THR A 87 23.64 -43.45 -5.86
CA THR A 87 24.92 -43.25 -6.58
C THR A 87 26.03 -42.80 -5.63
N LEU A 88 25.74 -41.88 -4.70
CA LEU A 88 26.71 -41.47 -3.67
C LEU A 88 27.11 -42.62 -2.73
N CYS A 89 26.17 -43.53 -2.41
CA CYS A 89 26.50 -44.75 -1.65
C CYS A 89 27.49 -45.64 -2.41
N GLU A 90 27.28 -45.81 -3.71
CA GLU A 90 28.13 -46.62 -4.58
C GLU A 90 29.54 -46.02 -4.71
N GLU A 91 29.64 -44.71 -4.95
CA GLU A 91 30.92 -43.97 -5.01
C GLU A 91 31.69 -43.97 -3.68
N CYS A 92 30.99 -43.95 -2.55
CA CYS A 92 31.60 -44.05 -1.23
C CYS A 92 32.05 -45.47 -0.86
N SER A 93 31.52 -46.48 -1.56
CA SER A 93 31.84 -47.90 -1.33
C SER A 93 33.02 -48.37 -2.19
N ASP A 94 33.28 -47.71 -3.31
CA ASP A 94 34.33 -48.04 -4.27
C ASP A 94 35.43 -46.95 -4.29
N PRO A 95 36.64 -47.23 -3.76
CA PRO A 95 37.75 -46.26 -3.70
C PRO A 95 38.20 -45.73 -5.06
N GLU A 96 37.97 -46.47 -6.15
CA GLU A 96 38.35 -46.05 -7.51
C GLU A 96 37.36 -45.04 -8.11
N LYS A 97 36.13 -45.00 -7.57
CA LYS A 97 35.04 -44.13 -8.04
C LYS A 97 34.82 -42.91 -7.15
N THR A 98 35.47 -42.83 -5.99
CA THR A 98 35.24 -41.73 -5.06
C THR A 98 35.85 -40.44 -5.62
N PRO A 99 35.05 -39.40 -5.93
CA PRO A 99 35.61 -38.09 -6.24
C PRO A 99 36.41 -37.55 -5.06
N GLY A 100 37.27 -36.56 -5.32
CA GLY A 100 38.15 -35.98 -4.30
C GLY A 100 37.40 -35.68 -2.99
N LYS A 101 38.07 -35.92 -1.84
CA LYS A 101 37.45 -35.90 -0.49
C LYS A 101 36.62 -34.64 -0.16
N LEU A 102 36.99 -33.48 -0.70
CA LEU A 102 36.23 -32.24 -0.50
C LEU A 102 34.95 -32.19 -1.34
N LEU A 103 35.02 -32.65 -2.59
CA LEU A 103 33.86 -32.72 -3.49
C LEU A 103 32.81 -33.67 -2.91
N MET A 104 33.22 -34.87 -2.51
CA MET A 104 32.31 -35.84 -1.88
C MET A 104 31.67 -35.30 -0.59
N GLN A 105 32.38 -34.50 0.21
CA GLN A 105 31.77 -33.85 1.38
C GLN A 105 30.68 -32.86 0.98
N SER A 106 30.94 -32.03 -0.04
CA SER A 106 29.94 -31.11 -0.58
C SER A 106 28.74 -31.86 -1.15
N ASP A 107 28.96 -32.97 -1.86
CA ASP A 107 27.88 -33.78 -2.44
C ASP A 107 26.99 -34.42 -1.37
N LEU A 108 27.59 -34.93 -0.29
CA LEU A 108 26.84 -35.47 0.86
C LEU A 108 26.05 -34.37 1.59
N ASP A 109 26.63 -33.17 1.72
CA ASP A 109 25.96 -32.02 2.35
C ASP A 109 24.79 -31.53 1.46
N MET A 110 24.96 -31.52 0.13
CA MET A 110 23.88 -31.25 -0.83
C MET A 110 22.77 -32.32 -0.78
N ALA A 111 23.13 -33.60 -0.74
CA ALA A 111 22.17 -34.71 -0.60
C ALA A 111 21.35 -34.59 0.68
N SER A 112 21.98 -34.15 1.78
CA SER A 112 21.30 -33.85 3.03
C SER A 112 20.26 -32.73 2.85
N GLY A 113 20.60 -31.68 2.10
CA GLY A 113 19.67 -30.60 1.73
C GLY A 113 18.50 -31.09 0.87
N TRP A 114 18.77 -31.90 -0.16
CA TRP A 114 17.71 -32.46 -1.02
C TRP A 114 16.74 -33.34 -0.24
N LEU A 115 17.25 -34.23 0.62
CA LEU A 115 16.40 -35.06 1.48
C LEU A 115 15.58 -34.23 2.47
N SER A 116 16.17 -33.18 3.06
CA SER A 116 15.41 -32.24 3.91
C SER A 116 14.24 -31.61 3.17
N LYS A 117 14.44 -31.22 1.90
CA LYS A 117 13.36 -30.66 1.08
C LYS A 117 12.25 -31.69 0.82
N GLN A 118 12.60 -32.93 0.51
CA GLN A 118 11.60 -33.99 0.30
C GLN A 118 10.84 -34.31 1.59
N ILE A 119 11.54 -34.41 2.74
CA ILE A 119 10.92 -34.61 4.05
C ILE A 119 9.92 -33.50 4.35
N HIS A 120 10.30 -32.24 4.12
CA HIS A 120 9.42 -31.10 4.31
C HIS A 120 8.13 -31.22 3.47
N HIS A 121 8.26 -31.57 2.19
CA HIS A 121 7.11 -31.72 1.31
C HIS A 121 6.16 -32.85 1.74
N LEU A 122 6.72 -34.00 2.14
CA LEU A 122 5.93 -35.15 2.60
C LEU A 122 5.26 -34.89 3.96
N ASP A 123 5.98 -34.31 4.92
CA ASP A 123 5.46 -33.96 6.25
C ASP A 123 4.31 -32.95 6.13
N LEU A 124 4.48 -31.93 5.27
CA LEU A 124 3.43 -30.97 4.97
C LEU A 124 2.20 -31.64 4.35
N LEU A 125 2.39 -32.56 3.41
CA LEU A 125 1.28 -33.30 2.81
C LEU A 125 0.50 -34.11 3.88
N CYS A 126 1.19 -34.79 4.80
CA CYS A 126 0.55 -35.51 5.91
C CYS A 126 -0.25 -34.57 6.83
N ARG A 127 0.36 -33.45 7.24
CA ARG A 127 -0.25 -32.50 8.19
C ARG A 127 -1.37 -31.65 7.61
N SER A 128 -1.35 -31.42 6.30
CA SER A 128 -2.33 -30.59 5.60
C SER A 128 -3.77 -31.13 5.67
N GLY A 129 -3.92 -32.44 5.88
CA GLY A 129 -5.21 -33.13 5.83
C GLY A 129 -5.72 -33.41 4.41
N VAL A 130 -5.01 -32.97 3.36
CA VAL A 130 -5.38 -33.15 1.95
C VAL A 130 -5.42 -34.63 1.55
N LEU A 131 -4.66 -35.49 2.25
CA LEU A 131 -4.72 -36.94 2.06
C LEU A 131 -5.99 -37.59 2.61
N ARG A 132 -6.85 -36.89 3.36
CA ARG A 132 -8.05 -37.48 3.99
C ARG A 132 -9.35 -37.15 3.26
N GLN A 133 -9.29 -36.33 2.20
CA GLN A 133 -10.44 -35.86 1.45
C GLN A 133 -10.27 -36.20 -0.04
N SER A 134 -11.26 -36.88 -0.64
CA SER A 134 -11.30 -37.19 -2.07
C SER A 134 -11.67 -35.96 -2.88
N THR A 135 -10.79 -34.96 -2.99
CA THR A 135 -11.05 -33.79 -3.83
C THR A 135 -10.34 -33.96 -5.18
N ALA A 136 -11.10 -34.45 -6.17
CA ALA A 136 -10.75 -34.46 -7.59
C ALA A 136 -10.56 -33.02 -8.10
N ILE A 137 -9.50 -32.77 -8.92
CA ILE A 137 -9.20 -31.71 -9.92
C ILE A 137 -9.53 -30.23 -9.61
N VAL A 138 -10.64 -29.96 -8.92
CA VAL A 138 -11.25 -28.68 -8.63
C VAL A 138 -11.36 -28.55 -7.11
N LEU A 139 -10.63 -27.58 -6.56
CA LEU A 139 -10.93 -27.00 -5.25
C LEU A 139 -12.44 -26.68 -5.24
N SER A 140 -13.26 -27.50 -4.59
CA SER A 140 -14.70 -27.27 -4.55
C SER A 140 -14.92 -25.96 -3.79
N HIS A 141 -15.13 -24.88 -4.55
CA HIS A 141 -15.18 -23.55 -3.99
C HIS A 141 -16.26 -23.54 -2.90
N PRO A 142 -15.94 -23.08 -1.69
CA PRO A 142 -16.90 -23.04 -0.60
C PRO A 142 -18.08 -22.17 -1.05
N SER A 143 -19.29 -22.70 -0.83
CA SER A 143 -20.52 -21.97 -1.12
C SER A 143 -20.72 -20.86 -0.09
N SER A 144 -21.58 -19.89 -0.39
CA SER A 144 -21.94 -18.83 0.56
C SER A 144 -22.53 -19.33 1.89
N ASN A 145 -22.97 -20.60 1.94
CA ASN A 145 -23.50 -21.26 3.14
C ASN A 145 -22.48 -22.17 3.85
N SER A 146 -21.23 -22.24 3.36
CA SER A 146 -20.20 -23.11 3.94
C SER A 146 -19.83 -22.69 5.35
N THR A 147 -19.49 -23.66 6.20
CA THR A 147 -19.12 -23.36 7.58
C THR A 147 -17.71 -22.75 7.63
N LYS A 148 -17.40 -22.09 8.74
CA LYS A 148 -16.05 -21.54 8.96
C LYS A 148 -14.99 -22.64 8.90
N ASP A 149 -15.27 -23.84 9.41
CA ASP A 149 -14.30 -24.94 9.42
C ASP A 149 -14.03 -25.46 8.01
N ASP A 150 -15.04 -25.51 7.14
CA ASP A 150 -14.88 -25.85 5.71
C ASP A 150 -13.98 -24.83 5.01
N LEU A 151 -14.16 -23.54 5.29
CA LEU A 151 -13.31 -22.46 4.76
C LEU A 151 -11.86 -22.59 5.23
N VAL A 152 -11.63 -22.95 6.50
CA VAL A 152 -10.28 -23.18 7.04
C VAL A 152 -9.60 -24.34 6.32
N LEU A 153 -10.30 -25.46 6.13
CA LEU A 153 -9.76 -26.62 5.41
C LEU A 153 -9.44 -26.27 3.95
N TYR A 154 -10.33 -25.52 3.29
CA TYR A 154 -10.11 -25.04 1.92
C TYR A 154 -8.86 -24.15 1.82
N ILE A 155 -8.71 -23.18 2.72
CA ILE A 155 -7.51 -22.30 2.76
C ILE A 155 -6.25 -23.13 2.98
N ARG A 156 -6.28 -24.14 3.87
CA ARG A 156 -5.13 -25.02 4.10
C ARG A 156 -4.78 -25.86 2.88
N ASP A 157 -5.76 -26.39 2.14
CA ASP A 157 -5.50 -27.11 0.88
C ASP A 157 -4.88 -26.18 -0.18
N VAL A 158 -5.46 -24.98 -0.37
CA VAL A 158 -4.94 -23.95 -1.27
C VAL A 158 -3.46 -23.65 -0.98
N PHE A 159 -3.12 -23.37 0.28
CA PHE A 159 -1.74 -23.07 0.65
C PHE A 159 -0.80 -24.27 0.53
N THR A 160 -1.30 -25.48 0.80
CA THR A 160 -0.51 -26.71 0.58
C THR A 160 -0.14 -26.85 -0.90
N ARG A 161 -1.09 -26.62 -1.82
CA ARG A 161 -0.84 -26.64 -3.27
C ARG A 161 0.12 -25.53 -3.70
N ILE A 162 0.04 -24.33 -3.11
CA ILE A 162 1.01 -23.24 -3.32
C ILE A 162 2.43 -23.66 -2.91
N GLN A 163 2.55 -24.41 -1.81
CA GLN A 163 3.83 -24.82 -1.23
C GLN A 163 4.50 -25.94 -2.03
N ILE A 164 3.80 -27.05 -2.26
CA ILE A 164 4.40 -28.28 -2.79
C ILE A 164 3.94 -28.64 -4.21
N GLY A 165 2.93 -27.94 -4.74
CA GLY A 165 2.43 -28.16 -6.08
C GLY A 165 3.41 -27.73 -7.17
N GLY A 166 3.33 -28.39 -8.33
CA GLY A 166 3.96 -27.93 -9.57
C GLY A 166 3.33 -26.63 -10.10
N VAL A 167 3.86 -26.10 -11.20
CA VAL A 167 3.46 -24.80 -11.77
C VAL A 167 1.93 -24.68 -11.94
N GLU A 168 1.30 -25.69 -12.53
CA GLU A 168 -0.16 -25.69 -12.76
C GLU A 168 -0.97 -25.74 -11.46
N PHE A 169 -0.50 -26.48 -10.45
CA PHE A 169 -1.19 -26.54 -9.15
C PHE A 169 -1.08 -25.22 -8.39
N LYS A 170 0.09 -24.56 -8.44
CA LYS A 170 0.28 -23.23 -7.85
C LYS A 170 -0.62 -22.21 -8.52
N ARG A 171 -0.67 -22.22 -9.86
CA ARG A 171 -1.54 -21.32 -10.64
C ARG A 171 -3.01 -21.47 -10.25
N LYS A 172 -3.54 -22.70 -10.30
CA LYS A 172 -4.93 -22.97 -9.91
C LYS A 172 -5.21 -22.61 -8.46
N ALA A 173 -4.29 -22.90 -7.55
CA ALA A 173 -4.45 -22.55 -6.14
C ALA A 173 -4.49 -21.03 -5.92
N LEU A 174 -3.66 -20.26 -6.64
CA LEU A 174 -3.71 -18.80 -6.61
C LEU A 174 -5.00 -18.25 -7.22
N GLU A 175 -5.48 -18.81 -8.33
CA GLU A 175 -6.77 -18.45 -8.93
C GLU A 175 -7.92 -18.66 -7.94
N SER A 176 -7.94 -19.82 -7.28
CA SER A 176 -8.90 -20.15 -6.23
C SER A 176 -8.79 -19.23 -5.01
N LEU A 177 -7.58 -18.82 -4.63
CA LEU A 177 -7.37 -17.85 -3.55
C LEU A 177 -7.91 -16.47 -3.93
N ILE A 178 -7.61 -16.01 -5.14
CA ILE A 178 -8.09 -14.72 -5.67
C ILE A 178 -9.62 -14.72 -5.77
N GLN A 179 -10.21 -15.83 -6.20
CA GLN A 179 -11.66 -15.98 -6.24
C GLN A 179 -12.27 -15.86 -4.84
N LEU A 180 -11.73 -16.61 -3.87
CA LEU A 180 -12.18 -16.55 -2.46
C LEU A 180 -12.11 -15.13 -1.90
N LEU A 181 -11.00 -14.43 -2.14
CA LEU A 181 -10.81 -13.05 -1.69
C LEU A 181 -11.77 -12.07 -2.38
N SER A 182 -12.15 -12.35 -3.63
CA SER A 182 -13.06 -11.49 -4.39
C SER A 182 -14.52 -11.61 -3.93
N GLU A 183 -14.91 -12.77 -3.42
CA GLU A 183 -16.30 -13.07 -3.03
C GLU A 183 -16.63 -12.64 -1.60
N ASP A 184 -15.67 -12.72 -0.66
CA ASP A 184 -15.87 -12.34 0.74
C ASP A 184 -14.67 -11.59 1.32
N GLU A 185 -14.84 -10.31 1.63
CA GLU A 185 -13.81 -9.48 2.28
C GLU A 185 -13.36 -10.04 3.64
N LYS A 186 -14.23 -10.78 4.35
CA LYS A 186 -13.88 -11.41 5.64
C LYS A 186 -12.93 -12.59 5.48
N SER A 187 -12.85 -13.17 4.27
CA SER A 187 -11.93 -14.27 3.99
C SER A 187 -10.46 -13.85 4.15
N ALA A 188 -10.12 -12.58 3.89
CA ALA A 188 -8.76 -12.08 4.02
C ALA A 188 -8.19 -12.23 5.44
N GLY A 189 -9.02 -11.97 6.47
CA GLY A 189 -8.64 -12.17 7.87
C GLY A 189 -8.45 -13.65 8.22
N LEU A 190 -9.23 -14.55 7.62
CA LEU A 190 -9.08 -15.98 7.81
C LEU A 190 -7.84 -16.51 7.10
N VAL A 191 -7.56 -16.03 5.88
CA VAL A 191 -6.35 -16.35 5.13
C VAL A 191 -5.10 -15.86 5.89
N ALA A 192 -5.14 -14.68 6.49
CA ALA A 192 -4.02 -14.19 7.31
C ALA A 192 -3.75 -15.06 8.54
N LYS A 193 -4.80 -15.70 9.10
CA LYS A 193 -4.70 -16.51 10.30
C LYS A 193 -4.29 -17.96 10.01
N GLU A 194 -4.88 -18.55 8.99
CA GLU A 194 -4.77 -19.99 8.69
C GLU A 194 -3.91 -20.26 7.46
N GLY A 195 -3.80 -19.29 6.56
CA GLY A 195 -2.93 -19.33 5.41
C GLY A 195 -1.50 -19.05 5.83
N GLN A 196 -0.57 -19.86 5.35
CA GLN A 196 0.86 -19.68 5.61
C GLN A 196 1.39 -18.57 4.67
N VAL A 197 1.03 -17.32 4.95
CA VAL A 197 1.25 -16.14 4.09
C VAL A 197 2.70 -15.98 3.65
N GLY A 198 3.70 -16.36 4.47
CA GLY A 198 5.11 -16.33 4.08
C GLY A 198 5.42 -17.08 2.78
N TYR A 199 4.69 -18.16 2.45
CA TYR A 199 4.87 -18.86 1.18
C TYR A 199 4.31 -18.09 -0.01
N LEU A 200 3.24 -17.32 0.19
CA LEU A 200 2.73 -16.40 -0.82
C LEU A 200 3.74 -15.27 -1.06
N ILE A 201 4.41 -14.78 -0.01
CA ILE A 201 5.47 -13.76 -0.12
C ILE A 201 6.69 -14.31 -0.86
N ASN A 202 7.07 -15.57 -0.62
CA ASN A 202 8.16 -16.22 -1.36
C ASN A 202 7.90 -16.32 -2.88
N LEU A 203 6.62 -16.38 -3.31
CA LEU A 203 6.28 -16.37 -4.73
C LEU A 203 6.49 -15.00 -5.41
N LEU A 204 6.74 -13.94 -4.64
CA LEU A 204 7.10 -12.62 -5.18
C LEU A 204 8.54 -12.56 -5.71
N ASP A 205 9.36 -13.59 -5.45
CA ASP A 205 10.76 -13.64 -5.89
C ASP A 205 10.90 -13.59 -7.42
N LEU A 206 11.99 -12.97 -7.90
CA LEU A 206 12.27 -12.80 -9.32
C LEU A 206 12.42 -14.14 -10.07
N ASN A 207 12.83 -15.20 -9.38
CA ASN A 207 13.03 -16.54 -9.94
C ASN A 207 11.73 -17.35 -10.07
N THR A 208 10.61 -16.85 -9.52
CA THR A 208 9.31 -17.48 -9.67
C THR A 208 8.80 -17.30 -11.09
N ASP A 209 8.10 -18.31 -11.61
CA ASP A 209 7.42 -18.24 -12.91
C ASP A 209 6.60 -16.94 -13.02
N PRO A 210 6.72 -16.16 -14.12
CA PRO A 210 6.08 -14.86 -14.24
C PRO A 210 4.57 -14.88 -14.04
N SER A 211 3.87 -15.93 -14.52
CA SER A 211 2.42 -16.05 -14.36
C SER A 211 2.03 -16.27 -12.90
N ILE A 212 2.77 -17.14 -12.20
CA ILE A 212 2.58 -17.38 -10.76
C ILE A 212 2.88 -16.11 -9.96
N ARG A 213 3.98 -15.43 -10.30
CA ARG A 213 4.40 -14.20 -9.61
C ARG A 213 3.36 -13.09 -9.76
N GLU A 214 2.78 -12.91 -10.94
CA GLU A 214 1.73 -11.91 -11.16
C GLU A 214 0.46 -12.22 -10.35
N GLN A 215 0.03 -13.49 -10.32
CA GLN A 215 -1.11 -13.91 -9.49
C GLN A 215 -0.82 -13.77 -7.98
N ALA A 216 0.40 -14.06 -7.54
CA ALA A 216 0.81 -13.88 -6.15
C ALA A 216 0.76 -12.40 -5.74
N VAL A 217 1.25 -11.48 -6.59
CA VAL A 217 1.14 -10.03 -6.35
C VAL A 217 -0.31 -9.59 -6.24
N LEU A 218 -1.20 -10.09 -7.12
CA LEU A 218 -2.62 -9.79 -7.07
C LEU A 218 -3.23 -10.26 -5.73
N ALA A 219 -3.00 -11.50 -5.34
CA ALA A 219 -3.50 -12.05 -4.07
C ALA A 219 -2.99 -11.26 -2.86
N VAL A 220 -1.69 -10.91 -2.82
CA VAL A 220 -1.12 -10.07 -1.75
C VAL A 220 -1.79 -8.70 -1.71
N SER A 221 -2.00 -8.06 -2.86
CA SER A 221 -2.65 -6.74 -2.93
C SER A 221 -4.10 -6.75 -2.43
N MET A 222 -4.81 -7.86 -2.62
CA MET A 222 -6.18 -8.04 -2.10
C MET A 222 -6.19 -8.29 -0.60
N LEU A 223 -5.28 -9.12 -0.09
CA LEU A 223 -5.17 -9.38 1.35
C LEU A 223 -4.99 -8.08 2.15
N VAL A 224 -4.02 -7.26 1.74
CA VAL A 224 -3.68 -6.02 2.45
C VAL A 224 -4.74 -4.92 2.30
N SER A 225 -5.50 -4.90 1.20
CA SER A 225 -6.56 -3.91 1.00
C SER A 225 -7.82 -4.23 1.81
N MET A 226 -8.10 -5.52 2.05
CA MET A 226 -9.34 -5.99 2.67
C MET A 226 -9.26 -6.21 4.19
N SER A 227 -8.08 -6.44 4.77
CA SER A 227 -7.97 -6.76 6.20
C SER A 227 -6.73 -6.16 6.87
N GLU A 228 -6.92 -5.52 8.03
CA GLU A 228 -5.84 -5.02 8.87
C GLU A 228 -4.95 -6.15 9.43
N GLN A 229 -5.58 -7.25 9.85
CA GLN A 229 -4.85 -8.44 10.30
C GLN A 229 -3.97 -9.00 9.17
N ALA A 230 -4.49 -9.02 7.94
CA ALA A 230 -3.72 -9.45 6.78
C ALA A 230 -2.59 -8.47 6.42
N ARG A 231 -2.82 -7.15 6.53
CA ARG A 231 -1.75 -6.13 6.38
C ARG A 231 -0.58 -6.40 7.32
N LYS A 232 -0.88 -6.60 8.61
CA LYS A 232 0.12 -6.84 9.63
C LYS A 232 0.89 -8.14 9.35
N CYS A 233 0.18 -9.23 9.08
CA CYS A 233 0.79 -10.52 8.73
C CYS A 233 1.68 -10.42 7.49
N VAL A 234 1.21 -9.81 6.39
CA VAL A 234 1.99 -9.63 5.16
C VAL A 234 3.26 -8.80 5.41
N PHE A 235 3.19 -7.77 6.25
CA PHE A 235 4.36 -6.98 6.62
C PHE A 235 5.35 -7.77 7.48
N GLU A 236 4.89 -8.49 8.51
CA GLU A 236 5.70 -9.33 9.39
C GLU A 236 6.41 -10.47 8.63
N GLU A 237 5.77 -11.02 7.60
CA GLU A 237 6.34 -12.02 6.68
C GLU A 237 7.36 -11.42 5.67
N GLY A 238 7.66 -10.12 5.76
CA GLY A 238 8.74 -9.48 5.00
C GLY A 238 8.38 -9.08 3.57
N ALA A 239 7.10 -8.84 3.27
CA ALA A 239 6.67 -8.56 1.89
C ALA A 239 7.17 -7.23 1.30
N LEU A 240 7.52 -6.25 2.13
CA LEU A 240 7.83 -4.89 1.65
C LEU A 240 9.01 -4.85 0.67
N GLY A 241 10.11 -5.55 0.97
CA GLY A 241 11.29 -5.61 0.10
C GLY A 241 10.97 -6.19 -1.30
N PRO A 242 10.40 -7.39 -1.40
CA PRO A 242 9.95 -7.96 -2.67
C PRO A 242 8.98 -7.06 -3.44
N LEU A 243 8.01 -6.43 -2.77
CA LEU A 243 7.06 -5.51 -3.39
C LEU A 243 7.75 -4.28 -4.01
N LEU A 244 8.72 -3.68 -3.30
CA LEU A 244 9.50 -2.56 -3.84
C LEU A 244 10.30 -2.96 -5.09
N ARG A 245 10.92 -4.15 -5.10
CA ARG A 245 11.61 -4.66 -6.30
C ARG A 245 10.66 -4.87 -7.48
N ILE A 246 9.44 -5.34 -7.23
CA ILE A 246 8.41 -5.48 -8.26
C ILE A 246 8.01 -4.11 -8.82
N ILE A 247 7.97 -3.06 -7.99
CA ILE A 247 7.70 -1.69 -8.44
C ILE A 247 8.81 -1.20 -9.40
N GLU A 248 10.06 -1.57 -9.15
CA GLU A 248 11.19 -1.21 -10.03
C GLU A 248 11.14 -1.96 -11.37
N SER A 249 11.00 -3.29 -11.36
CA SER A 249 11.23 -4.14 -12.54
C SER A 249 10.00 -4.85 -13.12
N GLY A 250 8.83 -4.74 -12.49
CA GLY A 250 7.61 -5.45 -12.88
C GLY A 250 6.93 -4.91 -14.14
N SER A 251 5.97 -5.65 -14.67
CA SER A 251 5.03 -5.16 -15.70
C SER A 251 4.17 -4.03 -15.13
N VAL A 252 3.50 -3.26 -16.00
CA VAL A 252 2.62 -2.16 -15.58
C VAL A 252 1.58 -2.63 -14.56
N THR A 253 0.92 -3.76 -14.83
CA THR A 253 -0.09 -4.38 -13.94
C THR A 253 0.51 -4.78 -12.59
N MET A 254 1.68 -5.41 -12.60
CA MET A 254 2.38 -5.79 -11.37
C MET A 254 2.80 -4.57 -10.54
N LYS A 255 3.31 -3.51 -11.18
CA LYS A 255 3.68 -2.27 -10.50
C LYS A 255 2.48 -1.65 -9.80
N GLU A 256 1.34 -1.54 -10.48
CA GLU A 256 0.09 -1.00 -9.93
C GLU A 256 -0.38 -1.78 -8.69
N ARG A 257 -0.39 -3.11 -8.77
CA ARG A 257 -0.80 -3.98 -7.65
C ARG A 257 0.20 -3.96 -6.50
N ALA A 258 1.50 -3.94 -6.80
CA ALA A 258 2.53 -3.88 -5.79
C ALA A 258 2.52 -2.54 -5.05
N VAL A 259 2.36 -1.41 -5.76
CA VAL A 259 2.29 -0.11 -5.09
C VAL A 259 1.00 0.09 -4.30
N LEU A 260 -0.13 -0.46 -4.76
CA LEU A 260 -1.36 -0.52 -3.96
C LEU A 260 -1.10 -1.27 -2.65
N ALA A 261 -0.40 -2.41 -2.70
CA ALA A 261 -0.07 -3.16 -1.51
C ALA A 261 0.84 -2.37 -0.55
N VAL A 262 1.85 -1.67 -1.08
CA VAL A 262 2.74 -0.79 -0.31
C VAL A 262 1.97 0.38 0.32
N GLU A 263 1.04 1.01 -0.40
CA GLU A 263 0.18 2.05 0.16
C GLU A 263 -0.67 1.51 1.33
N CYS A 264 -1.26 0.33 1.16
CA CYS A 264 -2.03 -0.31 2.23
C CYS A 264 -1.17 -0.62 3.46
N ILE A 265 0.04 -1.17 3.27
CA ILE A 265 0.98 -1.48 4.37
C ILE A 265 1.39 -0.21 5.12
N THR A 266 1.65 0.87 4.39
CA THR A 266 2.08 2.17 4.96
C THR A 266 0.95 2.98 5.58
N ASN A 267 -0.32 2.58 5.45
CA ASN A 267 -1.42 3.18 6.21
C ASN A 267 -1.22 3.02 7.73
N ASP A 268 -0.48 1.99 8.15
CA ASP A 268 -0.02 1.86 9.53
C ASP A 268 1.25 2.72 9.74
N PRO A 269 1.19 3.77 10.58
CA PRO A 269 2.34 4.64 10.82
C PRO A 269 3.55 3.91 11.43
N GLU A 270 3.34 2.77 12.10
CA GLU A 270 4.44 1.94 12.63
C GLU A 270 5.30 1.34 11.51
N ASN A 271 4.78 1.24 10.29
CA ASN A 271 5.50 0.71 9.14
C ASN A 271 6.24 1.79 8.33
N ALA A 272 6.05 3.08 8.66
CA ALA A 272 6.55 4.18 7.84
C ALA A 272 8.08 4.19 7.69
N TRP A 273 8.81 3.89 8.78
CA TRP A 273 10.28 3.83 8.79
C TRP A 273 10.82 2.80 7.79
N ALA A 274 10.08 1.72 7.55
CA ALA A 274 10.53 0.62 6.72
C ALA A 274 10.73 1.06 5.27
N ILE A 275 9.95 2.01 4.76
CA ILE A 275 10.14 2.54 3.40
C ILE A 275 11.54 3.13 3.23
N SER A 276 12.04 3.89 4.19
CA SER A 276 13.41 4.42 4.13
C SER A 276 14.44 3.30 4.29
N ALA A 277 14.25 2.40 5.25
CA ALA A 277 15.17 1.29 5.52
C ALA A 277 15.37 0.34 4.33
N TYR A 278 14.34 0.13 3.51
CA TYR A 278 14.40 -0.70 2.30
C TYR A 278 14.75 0.09 1.03
N GLY A 279 15.13 1.37 1.14
CA GLY A 279 15.44 2.22 -0.02
C GLY A 279 14.23 2.54 -0.90
N GLY A 280 13.02 2.40 -0.37
CA GLY A 280 11.77 2.57 -1.11
C GLY A 280 11.42 4.02 -1.47
N VAL A 281 12.07 5.01 -0.87
CA VAL A 281 11.80 6.43 -1.15
C VAL A 281 12.08 6.77 -2.62
N SER A 282 13.27 6.43 -3.13
CA SER A 282 13.63 6.65 -4.53
C SER A 282 12.73 5.87 -5.48
N VAL A 283 12.46 4.60 -5.15
CA VAL A 283 11.56 3.72 -5.92
C VAL A 283 10.17 4.32 -6.09
N LEU A 284 9.56 4.81 -5.00
CA LEU A 284 8.24 5.42 -5.04
C LEU A 284 8.25 6.77 -5.77
N LEU A 285 9.31 7.57 -5.62
CA LEU A 285 9.44 8.84 -6.33
C LEU A 285 9.59 8.65 -7.84
N ASP A 286 10.38 7.67 -8.28
CA ASP A 286 10.54 7.36 -9.70
C ASP A 286 9.24 6.81 -10.29
N LEU A 287 8.50 5.99 -9.54
CA LEU A 287 7.15 5.58 -9.92
C LEU A 287 6.20 6.77 -10.06
N CYS A 288 6.29 7.76 -9.17
CA CYS A 288 5.51 8.99 -9.26
C CYS A 288 5.86 9.83 -10.50
N LYS A 289 7.12 9.82 -10.95
CA LYS A 289 7.56 10.57 -12.14
C LYS A 289 7.08 9.93 -13.44
N SER A 290 7.17 8.60 -13.58
CA SER A 290 6.98 7.91 -14.87
C SER A 290 6.02 6.72 -14.87
N GLY A 291 5.33 6.44 -13.76
CA GLY A 291 4.36 5.35 -13.65
C GLY A 291 3.07 5.59 -14.42
N SER A 292 2.25 4.56 -14.53
CA SER A 292 0.86 4.70 -15.00
C SER A 292 0.05 5.58 -14.04
N ILE A 293 -1.12 6.04 -14.47
CA ILE A 293 -2.01 6.88 -13.65
C ILE A 293 -2.33 6.20 -12.31
N ALA A 294 -2.62 4.90 -12.32
CA ALA A 294 -2.90 4.14 -11.10
C ALA A 294 -1.64 3.97 -10.23
N ALA A 295 -0.48 3.70 -10.85
CA ALA A 295 0.78 3.59 -10.12
C ALA A 295 1.19 4.91 -9.45
N GLN A 296 1.01 6.04 -10.13
CA GLN A 296 1.24 7.38 -9.57
C GLN A 296 0.29 7.66 -8.40
N LEU A 297 -0.99 7.34 -8.53
CA LEU A 297 -2.01 7.52 -7.48
C LEU A 297 -1.61 6.81 -6.17
N HIS A 298 -1.27 5.53 -6.28
CA HIS A 298 -0.90 4.72 -5.12
C HIS A 298 0.50 5.06 -4.61
N GLY A 299 1.44 5.40 -5.51
CA GLY A 299 2.79 5.83 -5.15
C GLY A 299 2.79 7.10 -4.30
N VAL A 300 2.04 8.12 -4.73
CA VAL A 300 1.90 9.36 -3.94
C VAL A 300 1.12 9.12 -2.65
N GLY A 301 0.19 8.16 -2.64
CA GLY A 301 -0.52 7.72 -1.44
C GLY A 301 0.42 7.13 -0.39
N ALA A 302 1.29 6.20 -0.82
CA ALA A 302 2.31 5.61 0.04
C ALA A 302 3.26 6.68 0.60
N ILE A 303 3.78 7.58 -0.25
CA ILE A 303 4.64 8.70 0.16
C ILE A 303 3.93 9.59 1.19
N LYS A 304 2.66 9.95 0.93
CA LYS A 304 1.84 10.76 1.84
C LYS A 304 1.69 10.09 3.21
N ASN A 305 1.48 8.77 3.26
CA ASN A 305 1.34 8.05 4.53
C ASN A 305 2.63 8.10 5.36
N VAL A 306 3.78 7.87 4.73
CA VAL A 306 5.07 7.82 5.41
C VAL A 306 5.67 9.19 5.72
N SER A 307 5.19 10.26 5.09
CA SER A 307 5.63 11.65 5.34
C SER A 307 5.38 12.15 6.78
N THR A 308 4.64 11.38 7.59
CA THR A 308 4.47 11.64 9.02
C THR A 308 5.71 11.29 9.85
N ASN A 309 6.57 10.39 9.35
CA ASN A 309 7.84 10.01 9.98
C ASN A 309 8.97 10.99 9.61
N GLU A 310 9.79 11.40 10.58
CA GLU A 310 10.84 12.40 10.38
C GLU A 310 11.98 11.94 9.48
N ASP A 311 12.52 10.74 9.70
CA ASP A 311 13.60 10.18 8.91
C ASP A 311 13.20 10.04 7.43
N VAL A 312 11.95 9.63 7.20
CA VAL A 312 11.40 9.53 5.84
C VAL A 312 11.23 10.92 5.20
N ARG A 313 10.85 11.96 5.95
CA ARG A 313 10.79 13.32 5.39
C ARG A 313 12.16 13.84 4.97
N ILE A 314 13.21 13.55 5.75
CA ILE A 314 14.59 13.92 5.41
C ILE A 314 14.98 13.23 4.10
N ALA A 315 14.79 11.91 4.00
CA ALA A 315 15.05 11.15 2.79
C ALA A 315 14.24 11.67 1.58
N LEU A 316 12.96 12.01 1.77
CA LEU A 316 12.13 12.62 0.73
C LEU A 316 12.69 13.96 0.23
N ALA A 317 13.22 14.80 1.12
CA ALA A 317 13.82 16.07 0.72
C ALA A 317 15.15 15.86 -0.03
N GLU A 318 16.00 14.95 0.44
CA GLU A 318 17.27 14.61 -0.20
C GLU A 318 17.07 14.04 -1.61
N GLU A 319 16.05 13.21 -1.81
CA GLU A 319 15.68 12.61 -3.11
C GLU A 319 14.85 13.55 -4.02
N GLY A 320 14.63 14.80 -3.60
CA GLY A 320 13.94 15.79 -4.42
C GLY A 320 12.44 15.49 -4.61
N ALA A 321 11.73 15.12 -3.55
CA ALA A 321 10.30 14.82 -3.62
C ALA A 321 9.42 16.03 -3.99
N ILE A 322 9.80 17.25 -3.57
CA ILE A 322 8.98 18.45 -3.75
C ILE A 322 8.66 18.75 -5.23
N PRO A 323 9.64 18.79 -6.16
CA PRO A 323 9.36 18.93 -7.60
C PRO A 323 8.38 17.89 -8.13
N VAL A 324 8.52 16.63 -7.72
CA VAL A 324 7.69 15.51 -8.17
C VAL A 324 6.25 15.69 -7.69
N LEU A 325 6.06 16.03 -6.41
CA LEU A 325 4.74 16.28 -5.83
C LEU A 325 4.06 17.49 -6.50
N LEU A 326 4.80 18.58 -6.72
CA LEU A 326 4.29 19.77 -7.43
C LEU A 326 3.94 19.49 -8.88
N GLN A 327 4.63 18.56 -9.55
CA GLN A 327 4.27 18.11 -10.88
C GLN A 327 2.97 17.30 -10.85
N LEU A 328 2.85 16.32 -9.95
CA LEU A 328 1.65 15.49 -9.81
C LEU A 328 0.41 16.30 -9.45
N MET A 329 0.56 17.38 -8.68
CA MET A 329 -0.53 18.31 -8.42
C MET A 329 -1.07 18.94 -9.71
N VAL A 330 -0.21 19.28 -10.67
CA VAL A 330 -0.65 19.91 -11.92
C VAL A 330 -1.14 18.88 -12.95
N SER A 331 -0.41 17.77 -13.13
CA SER A 331 -0.68 16.81 -14.20
C SER A 331 -1.49 15.58 -13.78
N GLY A 332 -1.67 15.34 -12.48
CA GLY A 332 -2.31 14.14 -11.95
C GLY A 332 -3.84 14.15 -12.08
N LYS A 333 -4.46 12.98 -11.89
CA LYS A 333 -5.91 12.87 -11.70
C LYS A 333 -6.33 13.43 -10.32
N PRO A 334 -7.60 13.84 -10.13
CA PRO A 334 -8.06 14.48 -8.90
C PRO A 334 -7.61 13.79 -7.60
N SER A 335 -7.73 12.46 -7.51
CA SER A 335 -7.30 11.71 -6.31
C SER A 335 -5.78 11.72 -6.07
N ALA A 336 -4.98 11.77 -7.14
CA ALA A 336 -3.52 11.89 -7.02
C ALA A 336 -3.12 13.33 -6.66
N GLN A 337 -3.82 14.32 -7.22
CA GLN A 337 -3.64 15.74 -6.88
C GLN A 337 -3.94 15.99 -5.40
N GLU A 338 -5.02 15.41 -4.89
CA GLU A 338 -5.41 15.48 -3.48
C GLU A 338 -4.32 14.90 -2.57
N LYS A 339 -3.86 13.67 -2.85
CA LYS A 339 -2.79 13.02 -2.08
C LYS A 339 -1.47 13.79 -2.15
N ALA A 340 -1.11 14.32 -3.32
CA ALA A 340 0.07 15.16 -3.50
C ALA A 340 -0.03 16.47 -2.70
N ALA A 341 -1.17 17.15 -2.76
CA ALA A 341 -1.43 18.37 -1.99
C ALA A 341 -1.34 18.11 -0.48
N ASN A 342 -1.92 17.00 -0.01
CA ASN A 342 -1.85 16.60 1.39
C ASN A 342 -0.40 16.31 1.82
N CYS A 343 0.38 15.59 1.00
CA CYS A 343 1.79 15.35 1.27
C CYS A 343 2.60 16.67 1.38
N ILE A 344 2.41 17.60 0.45
CA ILE A 344 3.06 18.92 0.49
C ILE A 344 2.65 19.69 1.76
N ALA A 345 1.38 19.63 2.15
CA ALA A 345 0.90 20.27 3.36
C ALA A 345 1.55 19.69 4.63
N ILE A 346 1.76 18.37 4.68
CA ILE A 346 2.49 17.69 5.78
C ILE A 346 3.95 18.16 5.83
N LEU A 347 4.66 18.13 4.69
CA LEU A 347 6.06 18.56 4.61
C LEU A 347 6.23 20.03 5.04
N ALA A 348 5.42 20.92 4.49
CA ALA A 348 5.45 22.35 4.83
C ALA A 348 5.08 22.63 6.30
N SER A 349 4.23 21.79 6.91
CA SER A 349 3.90 21.93 8.32
C SER A 349 5.02 21.42 9.24
N SER A 350 5.95 20.61 8.71
CA SER A 350 6.99 19.92 9.48
C SER A 350 8.23 20.78 9.80
N GLY A 351 8.48 21.88 9.08
CA GLY A 351 9.62 22.75 9.39
C GLY A 351 9.87 23.83 8.33
N GLU A 352 10.71 24.82 8.67
CA GLU A 352 11.10 25.91 7.75
C GLU A 352 11.89 25.38 6.54
N TYR A 353 12.76 24.39 6.76
CA TYR A 353 13.54 23.75 5.69
C TYR A 353 12.67 23.31 4.49
N TYR A 354 11.57 22.59 4.73
CA TYR A 354 10.67 22.13 3.67
C TYR A 354 9.92 23.29 2.98
N ARG A 355 9.67 24.39 3.71
CA ARG A 355 9.05 25.59 3.14
C ARG A 355 10.00 26.31 2.22
N ASP A 356 11.27 26.43 2.60
CA ASP A 356 12.29 27.05 1.77
C ASP A 356 12.48 26.27 0.47
N LEU A 357 12.50 24.93 0.53
CA LEU A 357 12.50 24.08 -0.66
C LEU A 357 11.27 24.31 -1.55
N LEU A 358 10.06 24.44 -0.97
CA LEU A 358 8.85 24.76 -1.74
C LEU A 358 8.92 26.13 -2.42
N ILE A 359 9.54 27.12 -1.77
CA ILE A 359 9.74 28.46 -2.34
C ILE A 359 10.73 28.41 -3.50
N GLN A 360 11.86 27.69 -3.33
CA GLN A 360 12.88 27.49 -4.36
C GLN A 360 12.28 26.86 -5.62
N GLU A 361 11.39 25.88 -5.45
CA GLU A 361 10.73 25.17 -6.55
C GLU A 361 9.55 25.92 -7.18
N LYS A 362 9.38 27.21 -6.87
CA LYS A 362 8.23 28.02 -7.32
C LYS A 362 6.89 27.33 -7.03
N GLY A 363 6.84 26.56 -5.94
CA GLY A 363 5.67 25.80 -5.54
C GLY A 363 4.47 26.71 -5.34
N LEU A 364 4.71 27.92 -4.83
CA LEU A 364 3.66 28.91 -4.56
C LEU A 364 2.89 29.32 -5.80
N GLN A 365 3.59 29.58 -6.91
CA GLN A 365 2.95 29.93 -8.17
C GLN A 365 2.13 28.76 -8.70
N ARG A 366 2.64 27.53 -8.61
CA ARG A 366 1.92 26.31 -9.02
C ARG A 366 0.68 26.07 -8.18
N LEU A 367 0.76 26.29 -6.87
CA LEU A 367 -0.36 26.13 -5.95
C LEU A 367 -1.46 27.18 -6.21
N VAL A 368 -1.09 28.44 -6.45
CA VAL A 368 -2.04 29.49 -6.83
C VAL A 368 -2.72 29.19 -8.17
N HIS A 369 -1.97 28.66 -9.15
CA HIS A 369 -2.53 28.22 -10.42
C HIS A 369 -3.58 27.11 -10.21
N LEU A 370 -3.24 26.12 -9.39
CA LEU A 370 -4.11 25.01 -9.07
C LEU A 370 -5.36 25.43 -8.31
N LEU A 371 -5.27 26.42 -7.42
CA LEU A 371 -6.44 27.01 -6.77
C LEU A 371 -7.44 27.61 -7.76
N HIS A 372 -6.97 28.09 -8.92
CA HIS A 372 -7.82 28.68 -9.95
C HIS A 372 -8.37 27.65 -10.95
N GLU A 373 -7.69 26.53 -11.15
CA GLU A 373 -8.07 25.50 -12.13
C GLU A 373 -8.75 24.27 -11.53
N SER A 374 -8.53 23.99 -10.25
CA SER A 374 -9.06 22.80 -9.58
C SER A 374 -10.58 22.87 -9.43
N SER A 375 -11.26 21.82 -9.85
CA SER A 375 -12.68 21.57 -9.56
C SER A 375 -12.89 20.68 -8.32
N SER A 376 -11.83 20.16 -7.69
CA SER A 376 -11.91 19.26 -6.52
C SER A 376 -11.89 20.06 -5.22
N SER A 377 -12.96 19.95 -4.43
CA SER A 377 -13.08 20.62 -3.12
C SER A 377 -12.02 20.12 -2.13
N ASP A 378 -11.78 18.80 -2.09
CA ASP A 378 -10.78 18.19 -1.19
C ASP A 378 -9.37 18.67 -1.49
N THR A 379 -8.99 18.74 -2.77
CA THR A 379 -7.68 19.26 -3.18
C THR A 379 -7.50 20.72 -2.73
N LEU A 380 -8.56 21.53 -2.85
CA LEU A 380 -8.55 22.92 -2.41
C LEU A 380 -8.46 23.00 -0.87
N GLU A 381 -9.12 22.11 -0.13
CA GLU A 381 -9.03 22.04 1.34
C GLU A 381 -7.58 21.80 1.81
N TYR A 382 -6.87 20.83 1.23
CA TYR A 382 -5.49 20.55 1.61
C TYR A 382 -4.54 21.70 1.27
N VAL A 383 -4.68 22.30 0.08
CA VAL A 383 -3.86 23.47 -0.33
C VAL A 383 -4.14 24.68 0.54
N LEU A 384 -5.36 24.83 1.07
CA LEU A 384 -5.78 25.98 1.87
C LEU A 384 -5.69 25.76 3.39
N ARG A 385 -5.22 24.59 3.84
CA ARG A 385 -5.13 24.26 5.26
C ARG A 385 -4.33 25.35 6.03
N PRO A 386 -4.80 25.80 7.21
CA PRO A 386 -4.24 26.97 7.91
C PRO A 386 -2.72 26.93 8.18
N THR A 387 -2.15 25.75 8.44
CA THR A 387 -0.70 25.58 8.68
C THR A 387 0.13 25.87 7.42
N PHE A 388 -0.44 25.65 6.25
CA PHE A 388 0.16 25.92 4.96
C PHE A 388 0.01 27.40 4.57
N THR A 389 -1.14 28.01 4.85
CA THR A 389 -1.45 29.36 4.38
C THR A 389 -0.75 30.47 5.17
N ILE A 390 -0.58 30.34 6.49
CA ILE A 390 -0.03 31.42 7.36
C ILE A 390 1.32 31.96 6.87
N GLN A 391 2.20 31.11 6.31
CA GLN A 391 3.51 31.53 5.81
C GLN A 391 3.49 31.97 4.33
N LEU A 392 2.43 31.65 3.58
CA LEU A 392 2.21 32.05 2.18
C LEU A 392 1.41 33.33 2.05
N ALA A 393 1.06 33.94 3.18
CA ALA A 393 0.08 34.99 3.29
C ALA A 393 0.29 36.08 2.23
N GLU A 394 1.51 36.62 2.08
CA GLU A 394 1.83 37.73 1.17
C GLU A 394 1.41 37.48 -0.29
N LEU A 395 1.48 36.24 -0.76
CA LEU A 395 1.22 35.91 -2.17
C LEU A 395 -0.24 35.49 -2.46
N ILE A 396 -0.96 34.96 -1.46
CA ILE A 396 -2.27 34.32 -1.69
C ILE A 396 -3.46 35.15 -1.21
N LYS A 397 -3.25 36.19 -0.39
CA LYS A 397 -4.32 37.06 0.17
C LYS A 397 -5.35 37.51 -0.87
N GLY A 398 -4.89 38.09 -2.00
CA GLY A 398 -5.78 38.58 -3.05
C GLY A 398 -6.43 37.46 -3.87
N SER A 399 -5.73 36.35 -4.07
CA SER A 399 -6.29 35.15 -4.71
C SER A 399 -7.40 34.52 -3.87
N LEU A 400 -7.25 34.46 -2.54
CA LEU A 400 -8.29 33.98 -1.63
C LEU A 400 -9.57 34.83 -1.69
N VAL A 401 -9.43 36.16 -1.74
CA VAL A 401 -10.58 37.06 -1.92
C VAL A 401 -11.29 36.78 -3.25
N LYS A 402 -10.53 36.53 -4.33
CA LYS A 402 -11.11 36.15 -5.63
C LYS A 402 -11.78 34.77 -5.59
N LEU A 403 -11.24 33.80 -4.86
CA LEU A 403 -11.84 32.46 -4.73
C LEU A 403 -13.15 32.50 -3.94
N MET A 404 -13.26 33.39 -2.94
CA MET A 404 -14.52 33.62 -2.22
C MET A 404 -15.65 34.13 -3.10
N GLU A 405 -15.35 34.77 -4.24
CA GLU A 405 -16.36 35.18 -5.22
C GLU A 405 -16.88 34.00 -6.06
N SER A 406 -16.13 32.90 -6.13
CA SER A 406 -16.53 31.74 -6.92
C SER A 406 -17.59 30.93 -6.17
N ALA A 407 -18.75 30.73 -6.79
CA ALA A 407 -19.80 29.86 -6.26
C ALA A 407 -19.50 28.36 -6.44
N LYS A 408 -18.47 28.01 -7.21
CA LYS A 408 -18.06 26.62 -7.46
C LYS A 408 -16.55 26.42 -7.31
N PRO A 409 -16.07 25.23 -6.90
CA PRO A 409 -16.85 24.10 -6.38
C PRO A 409 -17.50 24.39 -5.02
N ASP A 410 -18.51 23.61 -4.65
CA ASP A 410 -19.18 23.72 -3.35
C ASP A 410 -18.17 23.55 -2.21
N GLY A 411 -18.25 24.43 -1.21
CA GLY A 411 -17.29 24.49 -0.10
C GLY A 411 -16.07 25.40 -0.34
N LEU A 412 -15.73 25.77 -1.59
CA LEU A 412 -14.57 26.63 -1.86
C LEU A 412 -14.66 27.99 -1.15
N GLN A 413 -15.85 28.61 -1.13
CA GLN A 413 -16.05 29.88 -0.42
C GLN A 413 -15.73 29.76 1.07
N GLU A 414 -16.09 28.62 1.68
CA GLU A 414 -15.85 28.36 3.10
C GLU A 414 -14.37 28.15 3.37
N VAL A 415 -13.72 27.29 2.59
CA VAL A 415 -12.30 27.00 2.73
C VAL A 415 -11.47 28.27 2.51
N ALA A 416 -11.75 29.04 1.45
CA ALA A 416 -11.04 30.29 1.16
C ALA A 416 -11.25 31.34 2.27
N ALA A 417 -12.47 31.48 2.80
CA ALA A 417 -12.75 32.40 3.88
C ALA A 417 -12.07 31.98 5.19
N ASN A 418 -12.09 30.69 5.55
CA ASN A 418 -11.44 30.17 6.76
C ASN A 418 -9.92 30.31 6.68
N ALA A 419 -9.32 30.04 5.51
CA ALA A 419 -7.91 30.28 5.25
C ALA A 419 -7.58 31.77 5.43
N LEU A 420 -8.34 32.67 4.78
CA LEU A 420 -8.10 34.11 4.87
C LEU A 420 -8.28 34.64 6.30
N VAL A 421 -9.29 34.19 7.04
CA VAL A 421 -9.50 34.53 8.44
C VAL A 421 -8.31 34.09 9.30
N SER A 422 -7.77 32.88 9.05
CA SER A 422 -6.58 32.37 9.74
C SER A 422 -5.34 33.22 9.44
N LEU A 423 -5.13 33.64 8.18
CA LEU A 423 -4.06 34.57 7.82
C LEU A 423 -4.17 35.90 8.57
N LEU A 424 -5.40 36.38 8.72
CA LEU A 424 -5.72 37.64 9.39
C LEU A 424 -5.62 37.54 10.91
N ALA A 425 -5.30 36.38 11.49
CA ALA A 425 -4.85 36.30 12.88
C ALA A 425 -3.55 37.10 13.08
N VAL A 426 -2.67 37.13 12.07
CA VAL A 426 -1.42 37.89 12.08
C VAL A 426 -1.66 39.37 11.74
N LYS A 427 -1.16 40.28 12.59
CA LYS A 427 -1.44 41.73 12.49
C LYS A 427 -0.87 42.38 11.21
N SER A 428 0.29 41.95 10.71
CA SER A 428 0.89 42.44 9.47
C SER A 428 -0.01 42.17 8.26
N ASN A 429 -0.54 40.95 8.16
CA ASN A 429 -1.43 40.50 7.08
C ASN A 429 -2.69 41.35 6.95
N ARG A 430 -3.25 41.81 8.08
CA ARG A 430 -4.42 42.73 8.08
C ARG A 430 -4.12 44.04 7.38
N LYS A 431 -2.93 44.61 7.62
CA LYS A 431 -2.55 45.90 7.03
C LYS A 431 -2.31 45.77 5.53
N GLU A 432 -1.70 44.67 5.11
CA GLU A 432 -1.34 44.44 3.73
C GLU A 432 -2.54 44.10 2.85
N LEU A 433 -3.46 43.24 3.33
CA LEU A 433 -4.72 42.96 2.60
C LEU A 433 -5.51 44.25 2.33
N VAL A 434 -5.53 45.16 3.30
CA VAL A 434 -6.27 46.43 3.18
C VAL A 434 -5.50 47.48 2.34
N LYS A 435 -4.23 47.24 1.99
CA LYS A 435 -3.51 48.05 0.99
C LYS A 435 -3.91 47.68 -0.44
N ASP A 436 -4.30 46.42 -0.68
CA ASP A 436 -4.78 45.99 -2.00
C ASP A 436 -6.22 46.44 -2.24
N GLU A 437 -6.38 47.55 -2.95
CA GLU A 437 -7.68 48.14 -3.26
C GLU A 437 -8.59 47.19 -4.04
N LYS A 438 -8.05 46.35 -4.92
CA LYS A 438 -8.86 45.40 -5.69
C LYS A 438 -9.50 44.37 -4.77
N SER A 439 -8.73 43.81 -3.84
CA SER A 439 -9.24 42.85 -2.85
C SER A 439 -10.25 43.49 -1.90
N VAL A 440 -10.00 44.72 -1.45
CA VAL A 440 -10.95 45.43 -0.57
C VAL A 440 -12.27 45.70 -1.30
N MET A 441 -12.23 46.18 -2.54
CA MET A 441 -13.45 46.45 -3.31
C MET A 441 -14.27 45.19 -3.58
N LYS A 442 -13.61 44.08 -3.94
CA LYS A 442 -14.25 42.77 -4.08
C LYS A 442 -14.91 42.30 -2.79
N LEU A 443 -14.19 42.42 -1.67
CA LEU A 443 -14.74 42.08 -0.35
C LEU A 443 -16.00 42.90 -0.03
N VAL A 444 -16.03 44.18 -0.37
CA VAL A 444 -17.22 45.02 -0.17
C VAL A 444 -18.36 44.63 -1.11
N GLN A 445 -18.08 44.34 -2.39
CA GLN A 445 -19.09 43.84 -3.34
C GLN A 445 -19.71 42.51 -2.89
N MET A 446 -18.92 41.64 -2.24
CA MET A 446 -19.44 40.40 -1.64
C MET A 446 -20.36 40.65 -0.43
N LEU A 447 -20.25 41.79 0.25
CA LEU A 447 -21.16 42.17 1.35
C LEU A 447 -22.50 42.71 0.84
N ASP A 448 -22.62 43.04 -0.45
CA ASP A 448 -23.88 43.57 -0.98
C ASP A 448 -25.01 42.56 -0.80
N SER A 449 -26.10 42.99 -0.14
CA SER A 449 -27.27 42.15 0.13
C SER A 449 -27.97 41.69 -1.15
N LYS A 450 -27.69 42.36 -2.29
CA LYS A 450 -28.20 41.97 -3.61
C LYS A 450 -27.36 40.89 -4.31
N ASN A 451 -26.18 40.57 -3.80
CA ASN A 451 -25.28 39.60 -4.41
C ASN A 451 -25.54 38.19 -3.84
N ASP A 452 -26.43 37.43 -4.45
CA ASP A 452 -26.80 36.10 -3.94
C ASP A 452 -25.76 35.00 -4.26
N ALA A 453 -24.71 35.31 -5.02
CA ALA A 453 -23.69 34.34 -5.43
C ALA A 453 -22.74 33.92 -4.29
N VAL A 454 -22.66 34.71 -3.21
CA VAL A 454 -21.74 34.47 -2.08
C VAL A 454 -22.50 34.50 -0.77
N SER A 455 -22.34 33.43 0.03
CA SER A 455 -22.93 33.39 1.37
C SER A 455 -22.34 34.47 2.26
N LYS A 456 -23.19 35.36 2.77
CA LYS A 456 -22.78 36.56 3.52
C LYS A 456 -22.03 36.27 4.81
N LYS A 457 -22.13 35.04 5.34
CA LYS A 457 -21.36 34.61 6.52
C LYS A 457 -19.84 34.73 6.29
N PHE A 458 -19.36 34.47 5.07
CA PHE A 458 -17.94 34.45 4.73
C PHE A 458 -17.29 35.84 4.65
N PRO A 459 -17.75 36.80 3.81
CA PRO A 459 -17.15 38.12 3.75
C PRO A 459 -17.32 38.88 5.08
N VAL A 460 -18.41 38.65 5.83
CA VAL A 460 -18.61 39.20 7.17
C VAL A 460 -17.54 38.70 8.16
N ALA A 461 -17.22 37.40 8.14
CA ALA A 461 -16.17 36.83 8.99
C ALA A 461 -14.78 37.42 8.66
N VAL A 462 -14.46 37.58 7.38
CA VAL A 462 -13.20 38.20 6.93
C VAL A 462 -13.11 39.65 7.40
N VAL A 463 -14.16 40.46 7.22
CA VAL A 463 -14.17 41.85 7.73
C VAL A 463 -14.00 41.86 9.26
N ALA A 464 -14.70 40.97 9.98
CA ALA A 464 -14.55 40.88 11.43
C ALA A 464 -13.11 40.52 11.85
N ALA A 465 -12.40 39.70 11.07
CA ALA A 465 -11.01 39.32 11.31
C ALA A 465 -10.01 40.46 11.01
N ILE A 466 -10.19 41.19 9.89
CA ILE A 466 -9.43 42.44 9.61
C ILE A 466 -9.57 43.41 10.80
N MET A 467 -10.78 43.47 11.34
CA MET A 467 -11.18 44.38 12.40
C MET A 467 -10.78 43.96 13.81
N ALA A 468 -10.42 42.69 14.03
CA ALA A 468 -10.12 42.15 15.35
C ALA A 468 -8.92 42.83 16.05
N GLY A 469 -8.00 43.41 15.27
CA GLY A 469 -6.79 44.07 15.79
C GLY A 469 -6.93 45.55 16.15
N GLY A 470 -8.11 46.15 16.01
CA GLY A 470 -8.33 47.55 16.39
C GLY A 470 -7.61 48.62 15.54
N SER A 471 -7.03 48.25 14.39
CA SER A 471 -6.28 49.16 13.51
C SER A 471 -7.20 50.24 12.92
N GLN A 472 -6.96 51.52 13.26
CA GLN A 472 -7.70 52.65 12.71
C GLN A 472 -7.52 52.80 11.19
N GLY A 473 -6.34 52.48 10.67
CA GLY A 473 -6.08 52.51 9.23
C GLY A 473 -6.92 51.48 8.46
N CYS A 474 -7.07 50.27 9.00
CA CYS A 474 -7.91 49.23 8.39
C CYS A 474 -9.40 49.63 8.43
N ARG A 475 -9.86 50.25 9.53
CA ARG A 475 -11.23 50.81 9.63
C ARG A 475 -11.50 51.83 8.55
N LYS A 476 -10.65 52.85 8.49
CA LYS A 476 -10.82 53.99 7.57
C LYS A 476 -10.96 53.50 6.13
N ARG A 477 -10.06 52.61 5.69
CA ARG A 477 -10.08 52.04 4.33
C ARG A 477 -11.33 51.22 4.03
N LEU A 478 -11.80 50.39 4.97
CA LEU A 478 -13.04 49.63 4.77
C LEU A 478 -14.28 50.52 4.73
N VAL A 479 -14.31 51.60 5.53
CA VAL A 479 -15.40 52.59 5.51
C VAL A 479 -15.39 53.38 4.21
N GLU A 480 -14.22 53.84 3.75
CA GLU A 480 -14.04 54.53 2.47
C GLU A 480 -14.46 53.65 1.28
N ALA A 481 -14.22 52.35 1.36
CA ALA A 481 -14.66 51.40 0.34
C ALA A 481 -16.18 51.08 0.39
N GLY A 482 -16.92 51.58 1.39
CA GLY A 482 -18.38 51.42 1.48
C GLY A 482 -18.87 50.24 2.33
N ALA A 483 -17.99 49.53 3.05
CA ALA A 483 -18.36 48.33 3.83
C ALA A 483 -19.43 48.61 4.92
N TYR A 484 -19.46 49.84 5.45
CA TYR A 484 -20.37 50.22 6.55
C TYR A 484 -21.84 50.06 6.19
N GLY A 485 -22.26 50.60 5.03
CA GLY A 485 -23.66 50.59 4.62
C GLY A 485 -24.18 49.18 4.32
N HIS A 486 -23.33 48.33 3.74
CA HIS A 486 -23.68 46.92 3.51
C HIS A 486 -23.78 46.14 4.82
N LEU A 487 -22.83 46.31 5.75
CA LEU A 487 -22.87 45.65 7.06
C LEU A 487 -24.06 46.06 7.91
N GLN A 488 -24.52 47.31 7.80
CA GLN A 488 -25.72 47.77 8.49
C GLN A 488 -26.95 46.98 8.03
N LYS A 489 -27.17 46.88 6.72
CA LYS A 489 -28.27 46.09 6.14
C LYS A 489 -28.17 44.60 6.49
N LEU A 490 -26.97 44.02 6.46
CA LEU A 490 -26.76 42.62 6.85
C LEU A 490 -26.98 42.38 8.35
N ALA A 491 -26.70 43.37 9.20
CA ALA A 491 -26.97 43.30 10.63
C ALA A 491 -28.47 43.40 10.95
N GLU A 492 -29.21 44.21 10.19
CA GLU A 492 -30.68 44.28 10.21
C GLU A 492 -31.31 42.97 9.73
N ALA A 493 -30.73 42.32 8.72
CA ALA A 493 -31.12 40.99 8.23
C ALA A 493 -30.60 39.82 9.08
N GLU A 494 -30.06 40.08 10.27
CA GLU A 494 -29.58 39.08 11.24
C GLU A 494 -28.52 38.08 10.74
N VAL A 495 -27.71 38.48 9.76
CA VAL A 495 -26.61 37.65 9.26
C VAL A 495 -25.56 37.41 10.36
N VAL A 496 -25.14 36.16 10.51
CA VAL A 496 -24.17 35.73 11.54
C VAL A 496 -22.90 36.57 11.47
N GLY A 497 -22.52 37.17 12.60
CA GLY A 497 -21.31 37.98 12.73
C GLY A 497 -21.44 39.44 12.28
N ALA A 498 -22.51 39.84 11.57
CA ALA A 498 -22.64 41.18 10.99
C ALA A 498 -22.73 42.28 12.06
N LYS A 499 -23.54 42.08 13.11
CA LYS A 499 -23.62 43.00 14.27
C LYS A 499 -22.24 43.22 14.91
N LYS A 500 -21.45 42.15 15.09
CA LYS A 500 -20.10 42.19 15.68
C LYS A 500 -19.09 42.89 14.76
N ALA A 501 -19.14 42.63 13.46
CA ALA A 501 -18.30 43.31 12.47
C ALA A 501 -18.61 44.82 12.41
N LEU A 502 -19.89 45.19 12.38
CA LEU A 502 -20.36 46.57 12.35
C LEU A 502 -19.93 47.36 13.60
N GLN A 503 -20.09 46.78 14.80
CA GLN A 503 -19.62 47.40 16.05
C GLN A 503 -18.11 47.68 16.05
N ARG A 504 -17.32 46.76 15.49
CA ARG A 504 -15.87 46.94 15.40
C ARG A 504 -15.49 47.99 14.36
N LEU A 505 -16.25 48.07 13.26
CA LEU A 505 -16.05 49.04 12.18
C LEU A 505 -16.40 50.47 12.62
N SER A 506 -17.53 50.67 13.29
CA SER A 506 -17.96 51.97 13.82
C SER A 506 -17.01 52.50 14.91
N GLY A 507 -16.29 51.58 15.58
CA GLY A 507 -15.53 51.91 16.77
C GLY A 507 -16.43 52.47 17.87
N ASN A 508 -15.85 53.04 18.92
CA ASN A 508 -16.62 53.64 20.01
C ASN A 508 -17.49 54.85 19.58
N ARG A 509 -17.66 55.15 18.27
CA ARG A 509 -18.60 56.18 17.78
C ARG A 509 -20.06 55.86 18.08
N LEU A 510 -20.42 54.60 18.32
CA LEU A 510 -21.77 54.28 18.83
C LEU A 510 -22.04 54.91 20.20
N LYS A 511 -21.01 55.17 21.03
CA LYS A 511 -21.19 55.99 22.23
C LYS A 511 -21.35 57.48 21.90
N SER A 512 -20.64 58.02 20.90
CA SER A 512 -20.68 59.47 20.61
C SER A 512 -21.91 59.94 19.83
N ILE A 513 -22.56 59.06 19.07
CA ILE A 513 -23.77 59.42 18.31
C ILE A 513 -25.00 59.34 19.21
N PHE A 514 -25.10 58.34 20.08
CA PHE A 514 -26.20 58.23 21.06
C PHE A 514 -26.08 59.22 22.24
N THR A 515 -24.89 59.77 22.55
CA THR A 515 -24.78 60.87 23.53
C THR A 515 -25.07 62.25 22.93
N ARG A 516 -25.09 62.42 21.60
CA ARG A 516 -25.37 63.72 20.96
C ARG A 516 -26.84 63.94 20.63
N THR A 517 -27.65 62.88 20.62
CA THR A 517 -29.10 62.96 20.43
C THR A 517 -29.89 63.02 21.73
N TRP A 518 -29.20 63.02 22.88
CA TRP A 518 -29.79 63.13 24.23
C TRP A 518 -29.21 64.30 25.05
N SER A 519 -28.69 65.32 24.36
CA SER A 519 -28.49 66.65 24.96
C SER A 519 -28.90 67.72 23.96
N ASN A 520 -30.20 67.99 23.89
CA ASN A 520 -30.79 69.32 23.69
C ASN A 520 -32.29 69.22 23.92
#